data_AF-A0A2V6CFH7-F1
#
_entry.id   AF-A0A2V6CFH7-F1
#
_cell.length_a   1.000
_cell.length_b   1.000
_cell.length_c   1.000
_cell.angle_alpha   90.00
_cell.angle_beta   90.00
_cell.angle_gamma   90.00
#
_symmetry.space_group_name_H-M   'P 1'
#
loop_
_entity.id
_entity.type
_entity.pdbx_description
1 polymer ?
#
loop_
_entity_poly.entity_id
_entity_poly.type
_entity_poly.pdbx_seq_one_letter_code
_entity_poly.pdbx_strand_id
1 'polypeptide(L)'
;MLIVFSAALASATVLHSAIAAEAYVIVDAQTGYIFEQQAPRKKLQVGSLTKIATATVVLDWIEQKSRNLDQTVAIPQEAFVGALENPI
;
A
#
# COMPACT_ATOMS: atom_id res chain seq x y z
N MET A 1 35.58 44.55 -4.68
CA MET A 1 34.15 44.24 -4.91
C MET A 1 33.97 43.87 -6.37
N LEU A 2 33.87 42.57 -6.68
CA LEU A 2 33.31 42.08 -7.93
C LEU A 2 32.88 40.62 -7.68
N ILE A 3 31.67 40.31 -8.11
CA ILE A 3 30.87 39.13 -7.82
C ILE A 3 31.49 37.88 -8.44
N VAL A 4 31.81 36.86 -7.64
CA VAL A 4 31.92 35.47 -8.13
C VAL A 4 31.38 34.49 -7.07
N PHE A 5 30.16 34.72 -6.63
CA PHE A 5 29.35 33.71 -5.93
C PHE A 5 28.51 33.01 -7.00
N SER A 6 29.04 31.96 -7.64
CA SER A 6 28.22 31.09 -8.49
C SER A 6 28.92 29.76 -8.78
N ALA A 7 28.07 28.72 -8.76
CA ALA A 7 28.24 27.41 -9.37
C ALA A 7 28.82 26.29 -8.48
N ALA A 8 27.95 25.74 -7.64
CA ALA A 8 27.63 24.31 -7.69
C ALA A 8 26.39 24.03 -6.83
N LEU A 9 25.21 24.43 -7.31
CA LEU A 9 23.97 23.78 -6.89
C LEU A 9 24.06 22.35 -7.44
N ALA A 10 24.50 21.41 -6.62
CA ALA A 10 24.39 20.00 -6.94
C ALA A 10 22.90 19.66 -6.94
N SER A 11 22.25 19.83 -8.09
CA SER A 11 20.93 19.28 -8.36
C SER A 11 21.03 17.77 -8.24
N ALA A 12 20.68 17.24 -7.07
CA ALA A 12 20.33 15.84 -6.92
C ALA A 12 19.03 15.60 -7.70
N THR A 13 19.11 15.51 -9.01
CA THR A 13 18.06 14.93 -9.83
C THR A 13 18.04 13.45 -9.52
N VAL A 14 17.31 13.05 -8.49
CA VAL A 14 16.86 11.67 -8.36
C VAL A 14 16.00 11.43 -9.60
N LEU A 15 16.56 10.72 -10.58
CA LEU A 15 15.83 10.28 -11.75
C LEU A 15 14.76 9.30 -11.23
N HIS A 16 13.57 9.82 -10.96
CA HIS A 16 12.42 9.00 -10.62
C HIS A 16 12.05 8.27 -11.92
N SER A 17 12.45 7.01 -12.04
CA SER A 17 12.06 6.15 -13.15
C SER A 17 10.59 5.81 -12.99
N ALA A 18 9.74 6.77 -13.36
CA ALA A 18 8.30 6.68 -13.25
C ALA A 18 7.76 5.88 -14.43
N ILE A 19 7.51 4.59 -14.21
CA ILE A 19 6.18 4.11 -14.58
C ILE A 19 5.26 4.90 -13.65
N ALA A 20 4.75 6.04 -14.13
CA ALA A 20 3.98 6.96 -13.31
C ALA A 20 2.70 6.24 -12.85
N ALA A 21 2.69 5.77 -11.61
CA ALA A 21 1.50 5.24 -10.99
C ALA A 21 0.40 6.30 -11.07
N GLU A 22 -0.82 5.88 -11.40
CA GLU A 22 -1.96 6.80 -11.57
C GLU A 22 -2.29 7.57 -10.27
N ALA A 23 -2.03 6.93 -9.13
CA ALA A 23 -2.03 7.54 -7.80
C ALA A 23 -1.06 6.78 -6.87
N TYR A 24 -0.45 7.47 -5.91
CA TYR A 24 0.38 6.87 -4.86
C TYR A 24 0.43 7.75 -3.60
N VAL A 25 0.86 7.15 -2.49
CA VAL A 25 1.19 7.83 -1.22
C VAL A 25 2.40 7.15 -0.58
N ILE A 26 3.33 7.95 -0.06
CA ILE A 26 4.47 7.49 0.75
C ILE A 26 4.29 8.11 2.14
N VAL A 27 4.17 7.25 3.16
CA VAL A 27 3.80 7.65 4.51
C VAL A 27 4.71 6.97 5.53
N ASP A 28 5.09 7.69 6.58
CA ASP A 28 5.72 7.13 7.76
C ASP A 28 4.71 6.27 8.53
N ALA A 29 5.02 5.00 8.76
CA ALA A 29 4.09 4.06 9.36
C ALA A 29 3.82 4.30 10.86
N GLN A 30 4.71 5.01 11.57
CA GLN A 30 4.57 5.25 13.01
C GLN A 30 3.77 6.53 13.31
N THR A 31 4.05 7.60 12.57
CA THR A 31 3.51 8.94 12.80
C THR A 31 2.39 9.33 11.84
N GLY A 32 2.27 8.64 10.71
CA GLY A 32 1.37 9.01 9.62
C GLY A 32 1.84 10.22 8.81
N TYR A 33 3.09 10.68 8.99
CA TYR A 33 3.65 11.79 8.22
C TYR A 33 3.74 11.42 6.74
N ILE A 34 3.16 12.24 5.87
CA ILE A 34 3.17 12.03 4.41
C ILE A 34 4.42 12.68 3.83
N PHE A 35 5.31 11.87 3.26
CA PHE A 35 6.49 12.35 2.56
C PHE A 35 6.15 12.85 1.14
N GLU A 36 5.31 12.09 0.42
CA GLU A 36 4.94 12.37 -0.96
C GLU A 36 3.60 11.73 -1.29
N GLN A 37 2.82 12.34 -2.18
CA GLN A 37 1.57 11.77 -2.69
C GLN A 37 1.20 12.35 -4.05
N GLN A 38 0.57 11.53 -4.89
CA GLN A 38 0.00 11.94 -6.16
C GLN A 38 -1.44 11.43 -6.27
N ALA A 39 -2.37 12.34 -6.59
CA ALA A 39 -3.79 12.04 -6.74
C ALA A 39 -4.39 11.12 -5.63
N PRO A 40 -4.07 11.33 -4.34
CA PRO A 40 -4.32 10.35 -3.26
C PRO A 40 -5.80 10.05 -2.99
N ARG A 41 -6.71 10.89 -3.51
CA ARG A 41 -8.17 10.73 -3.38
C ARG A 41 -8.85 10.28 -4.66
N LYS A 42 -8.09 9.98 -5.72
CA LYS A 42 -8.64 9.44 -6.97
C LYS A 42 -9.17 8.04 -6.70
N LYS A 43 -10.44 7.80 -7.02
CA LYS A 43 -11.03 6.46 -6.90
C LYS A 43 -10.52 5.59 -8.04
N LEU A 44 -9.85 4.50 -7.70
CA LEU A 44 -9.30 3.51 -8.63
C LEU A 44 -9.82 2.12 -8.29
N GLN A 45 -9.84 1.21 -9.27
CA GLN A 45 -10.06 -0.20 -8.98
C GLN A 45 -8.89 -0.74 -8.17
N VAL A 46 -9.16 -1.27 -6.98
CA VAL A 46 -8.12 -1.73 -6.05
C VAL A 46 -7.72 -3.20 -6.29
N GLY A 47 -8.46 -3.94 -7.11
CA GLY A 47 -8.18 -5.33 -7.44
C GLY A 47 -7.97 -6.21 -6.20
N SER A 48 -6.87 -6.96 -6.17
CA SER A 48 -6.51 -7.83 -5.04
C SER A 48 -6.18 -7.08 -3.75
N LEU A 49 -5.95 -5.77 -3.75
CA LEU A 49 -5.73 -4.99 -2.51
C LEU A 49 -6.96 -5.00 -1.60
N THR A 50 -8.15 -5.32 -2.13
CA THR A 50 -9.35 -5.60 -1.33
C THR A 50 -9.09 -6.61 -0.21
N LYS A 51 -8.16 -7.56 -0.42
CA LYS A 51 -7.81 -8.58 0.58
C LYS A 51 -7.17 -7.98 1.84
N ILE A 52 -6.61 -6.77 1.80
CA ILE A 52 -6.11 -6.07 2.99
C ILE A 52 -7.27 -5.80 3.96
N ALA A 53 -8.37 -5.24 3.47
CA ALA A 53 -9.55 -4.99 4.30
C ALA A 53 -10.17 -6.30 4.82
N THR A 54 -10.19 -7.36 4.00
CA THR A 54 -10.62 -8.69 4.44
C THR A 54 -9.76 -9.22 5.59
N ALA A 55 -8.44 -9.11 5.49
CA ALA A 55 -7.52 -9.54 6.54
C ALA A 55 -7.72 -8.73 7.83
N THR A 56 -7.89 -7.40 7.74
CA THR A 56 -8.17 -6.55 8.90
C THR A 56 -9.41 -7.01 9.66
N VAL A 57 -10.51 -7.30 8.97
CA VAL A 57 -11.74 -7.80 9.62
C VAL A 57 -11.51 -9.11 10.38
N VAL A 58 -10.72 -10.03 9.81
CA VAL A 58 -10.39 -11.30 10.47
C VAL A 58 -9.53 -11.06 11.71
N LEU A 59 -8.48 -10.23 11.61
CA LEU A 59 -7.60 -9.91 12.73
C LEU A 59 -8.34 -9.21 13.87
N ASP A 60 -9.18 -8.22 13.55
CA ASP A 60 -10.02 -7.52 14.54
C ASP A 60 -10.99 -8.49 15.24
N TRP A 61 -11.60 -9.42 14.50
CA TRP A 61 -12.49 -10.42 15.09
C TRP A 61 -11.75 -11.38 16.03
N ILE A 62 -10.54 -11.80 15.66
CA ILE A 62 -9.69 -12.67 16.49
C ILE A 62 -9.34 -11.98 17.79
N GLU A 63 -8.94 -10.71 17.73
CA GLU A 63 -8.64 -9.89 18.91
C GLU A 63 -9.89 -9.73 19.80
N GLN A 64 -11.02 -9.30 19.21
CA GLN A 64 -12.27 -9.07 19.94
C GLN A 64 -12.86 -10.34 20.57
N LYS A 65 -12.59 -11.52 20.00
CA LYS A 65 -13.08 -12.80 20.50
C LYS A 65 -12.03 -13.57 21.31
N SER A 66 -10.83 -13.02 21.49
CA SER A 66 -9.69 -13.71 22.09
C SER A 66 -9.51 -15.12 21.51
N ARG A 67 -9.60 -15.22 20.19
CA ARG A 67 -9.39 -16.47 19.44
C ARG A 67 -7.94 -16.54 18.96
N ASN A 68 -7.54 -17.70 18.44
CA ASN A 68 -6.22 -17.90 17.85
C ASN A 68 -6.31 -18.12 16.34
N LEU A 69 -5.21 -17.82 15.64
CA LEU A 69 -5.06 -18.06 14.20
C LEU A 69 -4.79 -19.55 13.86
N ASP A 70 -4.38 -20.34 14.84
CA ASP A 70 -4.03 -21.76 14.68
C ASP A 70 -5.25 -22.72 14.74
N GLN A 71 -6.45 -22.16 14.81
CA GLN A 71 -7.69 -22.95 14.83
C GLN A 71 -7.91 -23.67 13.49
N THR A 72 -8.34 -24.93 13.57
CA THR A 72 -8.79 -25.66 12.39
C THR A 72 -10.16 -25.14 11.96
N VAL A 73 -10.32 -24.85 10.67
CA VAL A 73 -11.58 -24.39 10.07
C VAL A 73 -12.01 -25.40 9.01
N ALA A 74 -13.25 -25.88 9.09
CA ALA A 74 -13.85 -26.67 8.02
C ALA A 74 -14.12 -25.76 6.82
N ILE A 75 -13.64 -26.16 5.63
CA ILE A 75 -13.85 -25.39 4.40
C ILE A 75 -15.21 -25.79 3.83
N PRO A 76 -16.22 -24.90 3.83
CA PRO A 76 -17.53 -25.20 3.27
C PRO A 76 -17.46 -25.21 1.73
N GLN A 77 -18.40 -25.88 1.06
CA GLN A 77 -18.37 -26.07 -0.40
C GLN A 77 -18.37 -24.73 -1.16
N GLU A 78 -18.99 -23.70 -0.61
CA GLU A 78 -19.09 -22.36 -1.18
C GLU A 78 -17.74 -21.66 -1.26
N ALA A 79 -16.77 -22.02 -0.40
CA ALA A 79 -15.44 -21.44 -0.40
C ALA A 79 -14.56 -21.91 -1.58
N PHE A 80 -15.00 -22.93 -2.34
CA PHE A 80 -14.32 -23.39 -3.55
C PHE A 80 -14.68 -22.55 -4.80
N VAL A 81 -15.62 -21.62 -4.68
CA VAL A 81 -16.00 -20.72 -5.78
C VAL A 81 -14.93 -19.64 -5.95
N GLY A 82 -14.33 -19.55 -7.15
CA GLY A 82 -13.35 -18.51 -7.45
C GLY A 82 -11.91 -18.81 -7.04
N ALA A 83 -11.58 -20.07 -6.72
CA ALA A 83 -10.21 -20.58 -6.61
C ALA A 83 -9.50 -20.67 -7.99
N LEU A 84 -9.62 -19.62 -8.80
CA LEU A 84 -8.81 -19.45 -9.99
C LEU A 84 -7.54 -18.72 -9.57
N GLU A 85 -6.38 -19.33 -9.84
CA GLU A 85 -5.09 -18.67 -9.69
C GLU A 85 -5.10 -17.34 -10.45
N ASN A 86 -4.51 -16.33 -9.85
CA ASN A 86 -4.23 -15.09 -10.53
C ASN A 86 -3.04 -15.35 -11.47
N PRO A 87 -3.20 -15.40 -12.81
CA PRO A 87 -2.17 -15.90 -13.72
C PRO A 87 -1.06 -14.87 -14.02
N ILE A 88 -0.80 -13.94 -13.09
CA ILE A 88 0.23 -12.91 -13.25
C ILE A 88 1.59 -13.42 -12.82
#